data_AF-A0A6M5FE07-F1
#
_entry.id   AF-A0A6M5FE07-F1
#
_cell.length_a   1.000
_cell.length_b   1.000
_cell.length_c   1.000
_cell.angle_alpha   90.00
_cell.angle_beta   90.00
_cell.angle_gamma   90.00
#
_symmetry.space_group_name_H-M   'P 1'
#
loop_
_entity.id
_entity.type
_entity.pdbx_description
1 polymer ?
#
loop_
_entity_poly.entity_id
_entity_poly.type
_entity_poly.pdbx_seq_one_letter_code
_entity_poly.pdbx_strand_id
1 'polypeptide(L)'
;MIDSLKRQRMSSIAKIRNTLSVGWSRETSYFDNWSPNNPSAGQCAVSALILQDHCGGEIRKCMVAGAPHYFNIINDQVVDSTAGQFDGGEIEYHTSAVREKGRILRHADTLQRYELLHMRVVQFLAELDQVADEIASVDYGCMGDDCLQEQTIWFGDNNDIVIIGEAPARTGWVKSGVAWHNTDGKLLPSGVIMQKLLSILDKELLSVTFLEAIKCFPSDRRHLKKLAQLYQPTLERQIKILRPKLVLTMGAIPTQMLIDRPFQRLTDVAGKSFSVHGT
;
A
#
# COMPACT_ATOMS: atom_id res chain seq x y z
N MET A 1 8.91 -7.71 -21.59
CA MET A 1 9.12 -6.25 -21.53
C MET A 1 7.81 -5.49 -21.32
N ILE A 2 6.81 -5.62 -22.20
CA ILE A 2 5.48 -4.95 -22.07
C ILE A 2 4.76 -5.30 -20.75
N ASP A 3 4.80 -6.57 -20.35
CA ASP A 3 4.12 -7.08 -19.16
C ASP A 3 4.76 -6.60 -17.83
N SER A 4 6.09 -6.42 -17.83
CA SER A 4 6.84 -5.87 -16.70
C SER A 4 6.61 -4.35 -16.55
N LEU A 5 6.58 -3.60 -17.65
CA LEU A 5 6.24 -2.17 -17.64
C LEU A 5 4.81 -1.91 -17.17
N LYS A 6 3.84 -2.75 -17.59
CA LYS A 6 2.47 -2.70 -17.09
C LYS A 6 2.41 -2.95 -15.58
N ARG A 7 3.12 -3.97 -15.07
CA ARG A 7 3.21 -4.24 -13.63
C ARG A 7 3.83 -3.10 -12.84
N GLN A 8 4.94 -2.53 -13.32
CA GLN A 8 5.60 -1.41 -12.65
C GLN A 8 4.66 -0.19 -12.55
N ARG A 9 3.93 0.12 -13.62
CA ARG A 9 2.93 1.21 -13.63
C ARG A 9 1.75 0.95 -12.71
N MET A 10 1.22 -0.28 -12.68
CA MET A 10 0.15 -0.65 -11.74
C MET A 10 0.62 -0.56 -10.29
N SER A 11 1.87 -0.97 -10.02
CA SER A 11 2.50 -0.80 -8.71
C SER A 11 2.63 0.68 -8.32
N SER A 12 2.94 1.56 -9.28
CA SER A 12 2.98 3.02 -9.04
C SER A 12 1.59 3.58 -8.72
N ILE A 13 0.54 3.18 -9.46
CA ILE A 13 -0.84 3.60 -9.18
C ILE A 13 -1.27 3.14 -7.78
N ALA A 14 -1.04 1.86 -7.44
CA ALA A 14 -1.34 1.33 -6.12
C ALA A 14 -0.62 2.11 -5.01
N LYS A 15 0.68 2.39 -5.16
CA LYS A 15 1.46 3.23 -4.22
C LYS A 15 0.77 4.57 -3.98
N ILE A 16 0.42 5.30 -5.04
CA ILE A 16 -0.24 6.61 -4.92
C ILE A 16 -1.64 6.51 -4.31
N ARG A 17 -2.45 5.52 -4.67
CA ARG A 17 -3.78 5.28 -4.05
C ARG A 17 -3.67 5.06 -2.54
N ASN A 18 -2.69 4.26 -2.12
CA ASN A 18 -2.41 4.04 -0.70
C ASN A 18 -1.98 5.34 -0.01
N THR A 19 -1.06 6.09 -0.61
CA THR A 19 -0.63 7.38 -0.06
C THR A 19 -1.79 8.37 0.09
N LEU A 20 -2.69 8.43 -0.90
CA LEU A 20 -3.91 9.24 -0.81
C LEU A 20 -4.77 8.84 0.39
N SER A 21 -5.00 7.53 0.57
CA SER A 21 -5.83 7.03 1.69
C SER A 21 -5.28 7.39 3.06
N VAL A 22 -3.95 7.43 3.22
CA VAL A 22 -3.27 7.85 4.45
C VAL A 22 -3.31 9.36 4.63
N GLY A 23 -3.33 10.12 3.54
CA GLY A 23 -3.31 11.58 3.52
C GLY A 23 -4.69 12.24 3.70
N TRP A 24 -5.78 11.51 3.47
CA TRP A 24 -7.14 12.05 3.60
C TRP A 24 -7.48 12.42 5.04
N SER A 25 -8.15 13.56 5.17
CA SER A 25 -8.77 13.99 6.43
C SER A 25 -9.97 14.89 6.15
N ARG A 26 -10.63 15.35 7.21
CA ARG A 26 -11.73 16.31 7.09
C ARG A 26 -11.30 17.58 6.34
N GLU A 27 -10.09 18.07 6.56
CA GLU A 27 -9.54 19.29 5.95
C GLU A 27 -9.29 19.18 4.45
N THR A 28 -9.17 17.96 3.90
CA THR A 28 -9.01 17.75 2.45
C THR A 28 -10.34 17.39 1.76
N SER A 29 -11.38 17.10 2.54
CA SER A 29 -12.73 16.81 2.04
C SER A 29 -13.46 18.07 1.61
N TYR A 30 -14.24 17.98 0.54
CA TYR A 30 -15.15 19.05 0.11
C TYR A 30 -16.41 19.17 1.00
N PHE A 31 -16.83 18.06 1.63
CA PHE A 31 -18.07 18.00 2.41
C PHE A 31 -17.81 17.53 3.84
N ASP A 32 -18.71 17.92 4.75
CA ASP A 32 -18.68 17.54 6.17
C ASP A 32 -19.14 16.09 6.44
N ASN A 33 -19.31 15.26 5.41
CA ASN A 33 -19.65 13.85 5.54
C ASN A 33 -18.41 12.92 5.64
N TRP A 34 -17.19 13.49 5.66
CA TRP A 34 -15.98 12.74 5.99
C TRP A 34 -16.10 12.13 7.39
N SER A 35 -15.74 10.85 7.52
CA SER A 35 -15.61 10.18 8.80
C SER A 35 -14.51 9.13 8.77
N PRO A 36 -14.01 8.65 9.92
CA PRO A 36 -13.07 7.53 9.96
C PRO A 36 -13.57 6.25 9.28
N ASN A 37 -14.90 6.06 9.21
CA ASN A 37 -15.53 4.92 8.54
C ASN A 37 -15.75 5.14 7.03
N ASN A 38 -15.75 6.40 6.57
CA ASN A 38 -15.82 6.77 5.17
C ASN A 38 -14.80 7.89 4.85
N PRO A 39 -13.49 7.57 4.83
CA PRO A 39 -12.45 8.58 4.68
C PRO A 39 -12.34 9.13 3.25
N SER A 40 -12.91 8.44 2.26
CA SER A 40 -12.93 8.86 0.85
C SER A 40 -13.97 9.93 0.54
N ALA A 41 -14.95 10.15 1.41
CA ALA A 41 -16.02 11.11 1.19
C ALA A 41 -15.47 12.52 0.94
N GLY A 42 -15.90 13.13 -0.18
CA GLY A 42 -15.50 14.48 -0.56
C GLY A 42 -14.07 14.62 -1.08
N GLN A 43 -13.33 13.53 -1.25
CA GLN A 43 -11.92 13.54 -1.67
C GLN A 43 -11.73 13.40 -3.19
N CYS A 44 -12.80 13.14 -3.97
CA CYS A 44 -12.71 12.70 -5.37
C CYS A 44 -11.92 13.68 -6.28
N ALA A 45 -12.24 14.97 -6.24
CA ALA A 45 -11.60 15.97 -7.11
C ALA A 45 -10.09 16.10 -6.84
N VAL A 46 -9.70 16.26 -5.56
CA VAL A 46 -8.29 16.44 -5.16
C VAL A 46 -7.48 15.17 -5.34
N SER A 47 -8.09 14.00 -5.13
CA SER A 47 -7.44 12.71 -5.37
C SER A 47 -7.20 12.46 -6.86
N ALA A 48 -8.16 12.82 -7.72
CA ALA A 48 -8.01 12.67 -9.16
C ALA A 48 -6.93 13.59 -9.75
N LEU A 49 -6.78 14.80 -9.20
CA LEU A 49 -5.70 15.72 -9.53
C LEU A 49 -4.32 15.12 -9.20
N ILE A 50 -4.15 14.63 -7.97
CA ILE A 50 -2.87 14.04 -7.53
C ILE A 50 -2.55 12.77 -8.32
N LEU A 51 -3.53 11.89 -8.56
CA LEU A 51 -3.32 10.73 -9.42
C LEU A 51 -2.86 11.13 -10.82
N GLN A 52 -3.45 12.16 -11.41
CA GLN A 52 -3.02 12.65 -12.71
C GLN A 52 -1.58 13.19 -12.65
N ASP A 53 -1.20 13.88 -11.59
CA ASP A 53 0.14 14.46 -11.46
C ASP A 53 1.25 13.41 -11.32
N HIS A 54 0.96 12.30 -10.65
CA HIS A 54 1.94 11.22 -10.43
C HIS A 54 1.89 10.11 -11.48
N CYS A 55 0.72 9.86 -12.09
CA CYS A 55 0.50 8.70 -12.96
C CYS A 55 0.05 9.07 -14.38
N GLY A 56 -0.20 10.35 -14.66
CA GLY A 56 -0.72 10.84 -15.93
C GLY A 56 -2.19 10.47 -16.15
N GLY A 57 -2.59 10.37 -17.42
CA GLY A 57 -3.96 10.04 -17.82
C GLY A 57 -4.92 11.23 -17.76
N GLU A 58 -6.21 10.93 -17.86
CA GLU A 58 -7.28 11.92 -17.94
C GLU A 58 -8.10 11.95 -16.65
N ILE A 59 -8.52 13.15 -16.23
CA ILE A 59 -9.56 13.29 -15.20
C ILE A 59 -10.92 13.24 -15.90
N ARG A 60 -11.81 12.38 -15.39
CA ARG A 60 -13.20 12.24 -15.82
C ARG A 60 -14.13 12.69 -14.71
N LYS A 61 -15.32 13.15 -15.09
CA LYS A 61 -16.40 13.52 -14.18
C LYS A 61 -17.72 12.89 -14.62
N CYS A 62 -18.41 12.24 -13.70
CA CYS A 62 -19.79 11.77 -13.87
C CYS A 62 -20.67 12.29 -12.72
N MET A 63 -21.94 11.89 -12.70
CA MET A 63 -22.87 12.13 -11.60
C MET A 63 -23.18 10.80 -10.92
N VAL A 64 -23.11 10.76 -9.60
CA VAL A 64 -23.49 9.59 -8.79
C VAL A 64 -24.49 10.07 -7.75
N ALA A 65 -25.70 9.51 -7.76
CA ALA A 65 -26.80 9.94 -6.89
C ALA A 65 -27.03 11.47 -6.85
N GLY A 66 -26.88 12.15 -8.00
CA GLY A 66 -27.05 13.60 -8.10
C GLY A 66 -25.85 14.44 -7.64
N ALA A 67 -24.78 13.83 -7.14
CA ALA A 67 -23.54 14.52 -6.77
C ALA A 67 -22.45 14.35 -7.84
N PRO A 68 -21.62 15.38 -8.09
CA PRO A 68 -20.49 15.27 -9.02
C PRO A 68 -19.41 14.35 -8.45
N HIS A 69 -18.92 13.43 -9.28
CA HIS A 69 -17.85 12.51 -8.93
C HIS A 69 -16.68 12.59 -9.92
N TYR A 70 -15.45 12.60 -9.41
CA TYR A 70 -14.23 12.68 -10.20
C TYR A 70 -13.36 11.44 -10.01
N PHE A 71 -12.79 10.95 -11.11
CA PHE A 71 -11.91 9.79 -11.15
C PHE A 71 -10.96 9.92 -12.35
N ASN A 72 -10.07 8.95 -12.54
CA ASN A 72 -9.13 8.97 -13.66
C ASN A 72 -9.36 7.83 -14.65
N ILE A 73 -9.00 8.09 -15.91
CA ILE A 73 -8.69 7.03 -16.87
C ILE A 73 -7.17 7.04 -17.07
N ILE A 74 -6.51 5.95 -16.67
CA ILE A 74 -5.06 5.81 -16.76
C ILE A 74 -4.78 4.49 -17.48
N ASN A 75 -4.04 4.55 -18.60
CA ASN A 75 -3.80 3.41 -19.49
C ASN A 75 -5.11 2.68 -19.90
N ASP A 76 -6.12 3.45 -20.31
CA ASP A 76 -7.45 2.95 -20.72
C ASP A 76 -8.24 2.20 -19.62
N GLN A 77 -7.81 2.29 -18.36
CA GLN A 77 -8.49 1.70 -17.22
C GLN A 77 -9.06 2.78 -16.29
N VAL A 78 -10.24 2.50 -15.74
CA VAL A 78 -10.82 3.31 -14.67
C VAL A 78 -9.98 3.15 -13.42
N VAL A 79 -9.49 4.27 -12.90
CA VAL A 79 -8.80 4.36 -11.61
C VAL A 79 -9.58 5.31 -10.72
N ASP A 80 -10.27 4.74 -9.74
CA ASP A 80 -11.08 5.49 -8.78
C ASP A 80 -10.63 5.16 -7.35
N SER A 81 -9.86 6.07 -6.75
CA SER A 81 -9.45 5.95 -5.35
C SER A 81 -10.61 6.15 -4.39
N THR A 82 -11.70 6.77 -4.83
CA THR A 82 -12.75 7.32 -3.97
C THR A 82 -14.11 6.67 -4.18
N ALA A 83 -14.19 5.58 -4.96
CA ALA A 83 -15.42 4.82 -5.19
C ALA A 83 -16.10 4.39 -3.87
N GLY A 84 -15.31 4.11 -2.84
CA GLY A 84 -15.78 3.75 -1.50
C GLY A 84 -16.67 4.81 -0.83
N GLN A 85 -16.68 6.06 -1.31
CA GLN A 85 -17.54 7.10 -0.74
C GLN A 85 -19.04 6.83 -0.92
N PHE A 86 -19.40 5.92 -1.84
CA PHE A 86 -20.77 5.58 -2.19
C PHE A 86 -21.25 4.24 -1.61
N ASP A 87 -20.48 3.61 -0.71
CA ASP A 87 -20.87 2.38 -0.01
C ASP A 87 -21.39 1.25 -0.92
N GLY A 88 -20.71 1.04 -2.06
CA GLY A 88 -21.09 0.01 -3.04
C GLY A 88 -22.17 0.44 -4.05
N GLY A 89 -22.60 1.70 -4.03
CA GLY A 89 -23.47 2.26 -5.06
C GLY A 89 -22.86 2.16 -6.46
N GLU A 90 -23.72 1.93 -7.46
CA GLU A 90 -23.28 1.81 -8.85
C GLU A 90 -22.76 3.14 -9.40
N ILE A 91 -21.60 3.09 -10.06
CA ILE A 91 -20.97 4.25 -10.70
C ILE A 91 -20.95 4.03 -12.21
N GLU A 92 -21.75 4.79 -12.93
CA GLU A 92 -21.85 4.72 -14.39
C GLU A 92 -20.68 5.45 -15.08
N TYR A 93 -19.46 4.92 -14.95
CA TYR A 93 -18.24 5.55 -15.48
C TYR A 93 -18.31 5.91 -16.98
N HIS A 94 -19.08 5.15 -17.76
CA HIS A 94 -19.27 5.35 -19.20
C HIS A 94 -20.02 6.65 -19.56
N THR A 95 -20.77 7.24 -18.62
CA THR A 95 -21.48 8.52 -18.80
C THR A 95 -20.58 9.74 -18.58
N SER A 96 -19.32 9.50 -18.20
CA SER A 96 -18.41 10.57 -17.79
C SER A 96 -17.90 11.44 -18.93
N ALA A 97 -17.56 12.68 -18.60
CA ALA A 97 -16.91 13.62 -19.50
C ALA A 97 -15.53 14.03 -18.98
N VAL A 98 -14.60 14.29 -19.90
CA VAL A 98 -13.25 14.78 -19.58
C VAL A 98 -13.32 16.12 -18.85
N ARG A 99 -12.43 16.32 -17.88
CA ARG A 99 -12.25 17.57 -17.15
C ARG A 99 -10.79 17.98 -17.12
N GLU A 100 -10.54 19.22 -17.51
CA GLU A 100 -9.21 19.81 -17.48
C GLU A 100 -8.82 20.17 -16.04
N LYS A 101 -7.60 19.78 -15.63
CA LYS A 101 -7.00 20.14 -14.33
C LYS A 101 -7.16 21.62 -13.99
N GLY A 102 -6.85 22.49 -14.95
CA GLY A 102 -6.93 23.94 -14.78
C GLY A 102 -8.35 24.45 -14.47
N ARG A 103 -9.42 23.76 -14.89
CA ARG A 103 -10.79 24.14 -14.52
C ARG A 103 -11.15 23.73 -13.09
N ILE A 104 -10.67 22.58 -12.64
CA ILE A 104 -10.90 22.07 -11.28
C ILE A 104 -10.20 22.98 -10.26
N LEU A 105 -8.95 23.37 -10.55
CA LEU A 105 -8.13 24.22 -9.68
C LEU A 105 -8.50 25.71 -9.68
N ARG A 106 -9.45 26.16 -10.51
CA ARG A 106 -9.94 27.56 -10.48
C ARG A 106 -10.71 27.88 -9.20
N HIS A 107 -11.26 26.87 -8.53
CA HIS A 107 -11.97 27.05 -7.27
C HIS A 107 -10.98 27.12 -6.11
N ALA A 108 -10.94 28.25 -5.41
CA ALA A 108 -9.98 28.49 -4.32
C ALA A 108 -10.01 27.40 -3.23
N ASP A 109 -11.21 26.95 -2.84
CA ASP A 109 -11.38 25.82 -1.91
C ASP A 109 -10.70 24.53 -2.43
N THR A 110 -10.93 24.18 -3.71
CA THR A 110 -10.35 22.97 -4.29
C THR A 110 -8.84 23.07 -4.39
N LEU A 111 -8.32 24.25 -4.74
CA LEU A 111 -6.88 24.50 -4.76
C LEU A 111 -6.25 24.32 -3.37
N GLN A 112 -6.83 24.91 -2.33
CA GLN A 112 -6.33 24.79 -0.96
C GLN A 112 -6.30 23.33 -0.48
N ARG A 113 -7.39 22.58 -0.70
CA ARG A 113 -7.46 21.15 -0.32
C ARG A 113 -6.50 20.29 -1.12
N TYR A 114 -6.33 20.58 -2.41
CA TYR A 114 -5.34 19.93 -3.27
C TYR A 114 -3.91 20.18 -2.76
N GLU A 115 -3.54 21.43 -2.46
CA GLU A 115 -2.19 21.77 -1.98
C GLU A 115 -1.87 21.06 -0.65
N LEU A 116 -2.83 21.02 0.27
CA LEU A 116 -2.69 20.29 1.54
C LEU A 116 -2.47 18.79 1.32
N LEU A 117 -3.32 18.15 0.50
CA LEU A 117 -3.21 16.72 0.25
C LEU A 117 -1.92 16.39 -0.54
N HIS A 118 -1.55 17.23 -1.52
CA HIS A 118 -0.31 17.10 -2.28
C HIS A 118 0.91 17.18 -1.36
N MET A 119 0.97 18.13 -0.43
CA MET A 119 2.05 18.23 0.55
C MET A 119 2.19 16.95 1.38
N ARG A 120 1.07 16.39 1.87
CA ARG A 120 1.06 15.12 2.62
C ARG A 120 1.54 13.93 1.77
N VAL A 121 1.13 13.89 0.50
CA VAL A 121 1.55 12.85 -0.44
C VAL A 121 3.05 12.93 -0.69
N VAL A 122 3.59 14.12 -0.97
CA VAL A 122 5.03 14.33 -1.16
C VAL A 122 5.82 13.92 0.08
N GLN A 123 5.36 14.33 1.27
CA GLN A 123 6.02 13.94 2.53
C GLN A 123 6.03 12.43 2.72
N PHE A 124 4.89 11.75 2.54
CA PHE A 124 4.81 10.29 2.66
C PHE A 124 5.76 9.58 1.69
N LEU A 125 5.82 10.04 0.43
CA LEU A 125 6.71 9.45 -0.57
C LEU A 125 8.18 9.66 -0.20
N ALA A 126 8.56 10.86 0.24
CA ALA A 126 9.92 11.16 0.70
C ALA A 126 10.33 10.31 1.90
N GLU A 127 9.42 10.11 2.88
CA GLU A 127 9.67 9.23 4.02
C GLU A 127 9.87 7.77 3.60
N LEU A 128 9.10 7.27 2.62
CA LEU A 128 9.32 5.93 2.07
C LEU A 128 10.65 5.80 1.33
N ASP A 129 11.02 6.81 0.53
CA ASP A 129 12.26 6.79 -0.23
C ASP A 129 13.47 6.83 0.72
N GLN A 130 13.42 7.64 1.79
CA GLN A 130 14.44 7.63 2.84
C GLN A 130 14.59 6.24 3.50
N VAL A 131 13.46 5.58 3.81
CA VAL A 131 13.51 4.23 4.40
C VAL A 131 14.08 3.21 3.41
N ALA A 132 13.80 3.36 2.12
CA ALA A 132 14.39 2.52 1.08
C ALA A 132 15.91 2.71 0.98
N ASP A 133 16.39 3.95 1.03
CA ASP A 133 17.82 4.25 1.05
C ASP A 133 18.52 3.64 2.29
N GLU A 134 17.88 3.74 3.46
CA GLU A 134 18.39 3.11 4.69
C GLU A 134 18.47 1.58 4.55
N ILE A 135 17.42 0.95 4.02
CA ILE A 135 17.41 -0.50 3.71
C ILE A 135 18.56 -0.87 2.77
N ALA A 136 18.77 -0.06 1.72
CA ALA A 136 19.82 -0.27 0.73
C ALA A 136 21.23 -0.15 1.34
N SER A 137 21.39 0.61 2.42
CA SER A 137 22.67 0.87 3.10
C SER A 137 23.02 -0.12 4.21
N VAL A 138 22.10 -1.04 4.59
CA VAL A 138 22.34 -1.99 5.69
C VAL A 138 23.50 -2.92 5.36
N ASP A 139 24.56 -2.89 6.18
CA ASP A 139 25.65 -3.85 6.13
C ASP A 139 25.27 -5.13 6.90
N TYR A 140 24.98 -6.19 6.15
CA TYR A 140 24.69 -7.52 6.68
C TYR A 140 25.91 -8.47 6.64
N GLY A 141 27.09 -7.99 6.24
CA GLY A 141 28.29 -8.81 6.12
C GLY A 141 28.06 -10.09 5.30
N CYS A 142 28.49 -11.24 5.82
CA CYS A 142 28.28 -12.55 5.17
C CYS A 142 26.90 -13.19 5.44
N MET A 143 26.01 -12.50 6.15
CA MET A 143 24.73 -13.07 6.59
C MET A 143 23.65 -13.11 5.51
N GLY A 144 23.81 -12.35 4.42
CA GLY A 144 22.87 -12.28 3.32
C GLY A 144 23.53 -11.89 2.01
N ASP A 145 22.74 -11.93 0.94
CA ASP A 145 23.09 -11.51 -0.42
C ASP A 145 22.00 -10.54 -0.95
N ASP A 146 22.34 -9.77 -2.00
CA ASP A 146 21.44 -8.96 -2.84
C ASP A 146 20.34 -8.18 -2.08
N CYS A 147 20.57 -6.88 -1.85
CA CYS A 147 19.57 -6.00 -1.23
C CYS A 147 18.37 -5.72 -2.15
N LEU A 148 17.18 -5.66 -1.56
CA LEU A 148 15.94 -5.23 -2.21
C LEU A 148 15.95 -3.72 -2.52
N GLN A 149 16.71 -3.27 -3.51
CA GLN A 149 16.85 -1.83 -3.76
C GLN A 149 15.57 -1.17 -4.31
N GLU A 150 14.72 -1.91 -5.05
CA GLU A 150 13.58 -1.27 -5.75
C GLU A 150 12.19 -1.79 -5.35
N GLN A 151 12.09 -2.95 -4.70
CA GLN A 151 10.79 -3.56 -4.39
C GLN A 151 10.72 -4.09 -2.96
N THR A 152 10.49 -3.17 -2.02
CA THR A 152 10.43 -3.48 -0.58
C THR A 152 9.00 -3.65 -0.03
N ILE A 153 8.01 -3.14 -0.76
CA ILE A 153 6.58 -3.18 -0.43
C ILE A 153 5.77 -3.50 -1.69
N TRP A 154 4.86 -4.46 -1.58
CA TRP A 154 3.74 -4.64 -2.50
C TRP A 154 2.56 -3.82 -1.98
N PHE A 155 2.09 -2.84 -2.73
CA PHE A 155 0.92 -2.04 -2.37
C PHE A 155 -0.36 -2.72 -2.87
N GLY A 156 -1.29 -2.96 -1.94
CA GLY A 156 -2.65 -3.40 -2.24
C GLY A 156 -3.57 -2.24 -2.65
N ASP A 157 -4.87 -2.38 -2.43
CA ASP A 157 -5.85 -1.31 -2.65
C ASP A 157 -5.75 -0.19 -1.60
N ASN A 158 -5.46 -0.57 -0.36
CA ASN A 158 -5.20 0.32 0.76
C ASN A 158 -4.29 -0.38 1.80
N ASN A 159 -3.93 0.34 2.86
CA ASN A 159 -3.05 -0.15 3.92
C ASN A 159 -3.80 -0.66 5.16
N ASP A 160 -5.13 -0.81 5.12
CA ASP A 160 -5.88 -1.22 6.32
C ASP A 160 -5.37 -2.56 6.88
N ILE A 161 -5.00 -3.48 6.00
CA ILE A 161 -4.34 -4.74 6.34
C ILE A 161 -2.95 -4.74 5.71
N VAL A 162 -1.93 -4.96 6.53
CA VAL A 162 -0.55 -5.13 6.09
C VAL A 162 -0.04 -6.50 6.55
N ILE A 163 0.37 -7.33 5.59
CA ILE A 163 0.92 -8.66 5.86
C ILE A 163 2.45 -8.60 5.84
N ILE A 164 3.09 -9.15 6.87
CA ILE A 164 4.54 -9.16 7.04
C ILE A 164 5.07 -10.59 7.01
N GLY A 165 5.80 -10.93 5.95
CA GLY A 165 6.56 -12.17 5.80
C GLY A 165 7.91 -12.16 6.53
N GLU A 166 8.64 -13.27 6.48
CA GLU A 166 9.94 -13.43 7.14
C GLU A 166 11.09 -12.77 6.37
N ALA A 167 11.30 -13.21 5.12
CA ALA A 167 12.43 -12.81 4.27
C ALA A 167 12.13 -13.16 2.80
N PRO A 168 12.71 -12.44 1.83
CA PRO A 168 12.52 -12.73 0.42
C PRO A 168 13.11 -14.09 0.03
N ALA A 169 12.42 -14.80 -0.86
CA ALA A 169 12.90 -16.03 -1.47
C ALA A 169 13.55 -15.75 -2.83
N ARG A 170 14.63 -16.47 -3.19
CA ARG A 170 15.38 -16.26 -4.46
C ARG A 170 14.55 -16.42 -5.72
N THR A 171 13.46 -17.18 -5.65
CA THR A 171 12.51 -17.37 -6.74
C THR A 171 11.17 -16.68 -6.46
N GLY A 172 11.07 -15.88 -5.40
CA GLY A 172 9.84 -15.27 -4.92
C GLY A 172 9.55 -13.89 -5.53
N TRP A 173 8.67 -13.15 -4.85
CA TRP A 173 8.00 -11.97 -5.39
C TRP A 173 8.93 -10.83 -5.80
N VAL A 174 10.05 -10.67 -5.10
CA VAL A 174 11.07 -9.68 -5.44
C VAL A 174 11.64 -9.91 -6.84
N LYS A 175 11.83 -11.17 -7.23
CA LYS A 175 12.37 -11.52 -8.55
C LYS A 175 11.25 -11.70 -9.58
N SER A 176 10.06 -12.13 -9.17
CA SER A 176 8.91 -12.28 -10.09
C SER A 176 8.19 -10.95 -10.37
N GLY A 177 8.36 -9.95 -9.51
CA GLY A 177 7.65 -8.67 -9.56
C GLY A 177 6.21 -8.72 -9.05
N VAL A 178 5.73 -9.87 -8.54
CA VAL A 178 4.34 -10.05 -8.07
C VAL A 178 4.31 -10.75 -6.72
N ALA A 179 3.69 -10.11 -5.72
CA ALA A 179 3.54 -10.70 -4.39
C ALA A 179 2.97 -12.12 -4.48
N TRP A 180 3.49 -13.02 -3.64
CA TRP A 180 3.05 -14.43 -3.54
C TRP A 180 3.30 -15.32 -4.76
N HIS A 181 3.95 -14.83 -5.81
CA HIS A 181 4.22 -15.60 -7.02
C HIS A 181 5.71 -15.89 -7.20
N ASN A 182 6.02 -17.06 -7.75
CA ASN A 182 7.37 -17.38 -8.17
C ASN A 182 7.70 -16.76 -9.54
N THR A 183 8.95 -16.91 -9.99
CA THR A 183 9.42 -16.41 -11.30
C THR A 183 8.73 -17.04 -12.52
N ASP A 184 8.08 -18.20 -12.35
CA ASP A 184 7.28 -18.84 -13.40
C ASP A 184 5.82 -18.33 -13.43
N GLY A 185 5.49 -17.35 -12.58
CA GLY A 185 4.13 -16.83 -12.43
C GLY A 185 3.19 -17.77 -11.67
N LYS A 186 3.72 -18.78 -10.96
CA LYS A 186 2.92 -19.71 -10.16
C LYS A 186 2.70 -19.15 -8.75
N LEU A 187 1.45 -19.18 -8.30
CA LEU A 187 1.08 -18.86 -6.92
C LEU A 187 1.75 -19.82 -5.93
N LEU A 188 2.42 -19.28 -4.92
CA LEU A 188 3.09 -20.04 -3.88
C LEU A 188 2.07 -20.66 -2.90
N PRO A 189 2.41 -21.80 -2.25
CA PRO A 189 1.50 -22.45 -1.29
C PRO A 189 1.03 -21.53 -0.15
N SER A 190 1.91 -20.65 0.33
CA SER A 190 1.57 -19.63 1.33
C SER A 190 0.50 -18.66 0.82
N GLY A 191 0.58 -18.25 -0.45
CA GLY A 191 -0.41 -17.42 -1.11
C GLY A 191 -1.77 -18.11 -1.27
N VAL A 192 -1.78 -19.41 -1.59
CA VAL A 192 -3.02 -20.21 -1.65
C VAL A 192 -3.74 -20.22 -0.29
N ILE A 193 -2.99 -20.43 0.79
CA ILE A 193 -3.56 -20.42 2.15
C ILE A 193 -4.04 -19.02 2.51
N MET A 194 -3.22 -18.00 2.23
CA MET A 194 -3.56 -16.62 2.56
C MET A 194 -4.81 -16.14 1.80
N GLN A 195 -4.95 -16.47 0.51
CA GLN A 195 -6.17 -16.15 -0.25
C GLN A 195 -7.41 -16.72 0.43
N LYS A 196 -7.38 -17.98 0.90
CA LYS A 196 -8.53 -18.57 1.61
C LYS A 196 -8.88 -17.82 2.89
N LEU A 197 -7.88 -17.31 3.62
CA LEU A 197 -8.10 -16.52 4.83
C LEU A 197 -8.65 -15.13 4.50
N LEU A 198 -8.11 -14.48 3.47
CA LEU A 198 -8.55 -13.16 3.01
C LEU A 198 -9.96 -13.17 2.42
N SER A 199 -10.37 -14.27 1.78
CA SER A 199 -11.75 -14.43 1.30
C SER A 199 -12.80 -14.41 2.43
N ILE A 200 -12.43 -14.67 3.68
CA ILE A 200 -13.34 -14.51 4.84
C ILE A 200 -13.66 -13.01 5.08
N LEU A 201 -12.79 -12.12 4.60
CA LEU A 201 -12.90 -10.66 4.69
C LEU A 201 -13.32 -10.03 3.36
N ASP A 202 -13.76 -10.83 2.39
CA ASP A 202 -14.05 -10.39 1.01
C ASP A 202 -12.88 -9.63 0.37
N LYS A 203 -11.65 -10.11 0.61
CA LYS A 203 -10.41 -9.55 0.05
C LYS A 203 -9.72 -10.52 -0.88
N GLU A 204 -9.17 -9.96 -1.95
CA GLU A 204 -8.28 -10.66 -2.88
C GLU A 204 -6.83 -10.57 -2.42
N LEU A 205 -6.03 -11.62 -2.66
CA LEU A 205 -4.66 -11.69 -2.18
C LEU A 205 -3.79 -10.52 -2.62
N LEU A 206 -3.93 -10.10 -3.88
CA LEU A 206 -3.15 -8.99 -4.44
C LEU A 206 -3.69 -7.61 -4.06
N SER A 207 -4.90 -7.51 -3.48
CA SER A 207 -5.47 -6.26 -2.97
C SER A 207 -4.96 -5.87 -1.58
N VAL A 208 -4.13 -6.70 -0.94
CA VAL A 208 -3.61 -6.46 0.41
C VAL A 208 -2.13 -6.08 0.35
N THR A 209 -1.74 -5.09 1.14
CA THR A 209 -0.34 -4.64 1.21
C THR A 209 0.52 -5.72 1.87
N PHE A 210 1.68 -6.02 1.26
CA PHE A 210 2.59 -7.08 1.70
C PHE A 210 4.04 -6.59 1.69
N LEU A 211 4.81 -7.00 2.70
CA LEU A 211 6.25 -6.77 2.80
C LEU A 211 6.93 -7.88 3.60
N GLU A 212 8.25 -7.96 3.53
CA GLU A 212 9.06 -8.91 4.31
C GLU A 212 9.70 -8.20 5.50
N ALA A 213 9.89 -8.88 6.63
CA ALA A 213 10.60 -8.29 7.77
C ALA A 213 12.10 -8.09 7.49
N ILE A 214 12.74 -9.08 6.87
CA ILE A 214 14.14 -9.01 6.43
C ILE A 214 14.20 -8.58 4.96
N LYS A 215 15.14 -7.70 4.60
CA LYS A 215 15.21 -7.05 3.26
C LYS A 215 16.43 -7.46 2.42
N CYS A 216 17.07 -8.57 2.75
CA CYS A 216 18.07 -9.24 1.92
C CYS A 216 17.73 -10.73 1.80
N PHE A 217 18.38 -11.45 0.89
CA PHE A 217 18.28 -12.91 0.83
C PHE A 217 19.19 -13.51 1.90
N PRO A 218 18.68 -14.15 2.96
CA PRO A 218 19.54 -14.74 3.99
C PRO A 218 20.42 -15.85 3.39
N SER A 219 21.71 -15.85 3.72
CA SER A 219 22.65 -16.89 3.27
C SER A 219 22.40 -18.23 3.99
N ASP A 220 21.92 -18.17 5.23
CA ASP A 220 21.58 -19.32 6.08
C ASP A 220 20.48 -18.97 7.10
N ARG A 221 19.59 -19.91 7.41
CA ARG A 221 18.51 -19.74 8.40
C ARG A 221 19.03 -19.37 9.79
N ARG A 222 20.26 -19.73 10.14
CA ARG A 222 20.92 -19.38 11.41
C ARG A 222 21.11 -17.86 11.57
N HIS A 223 21.13 -17.10 10.48
CA HIS A 223 21.32 -15.65 10.50
C HIS A 223 20.01 -14.85 10.65
N LEU A 224 18.84 -15.47 10.50
CA LEU A 224 17.55 -14.78 10.49
C LEU A 224 17.34 -13.84 11.68
N LYS A 225 17.69 -14.27 12.90
CA LYS A 225 17.53 -13.44 14.10
C LYS A 225 18.40 -12.18 14.08
N LYS A 226 19.63 -12.28 13.59
CA LYS A 226 20.56 -11.15 13.50
C LYS A 226 20.14 -10.19 12.38
N LEU A 227 19.76 -10.73 11.23
CA LEU A 227 19.22 -9.94 10.12
C LEU A 227 17.94 -9.20 10.53
N ALA A 228 17.05 -9.88 11.25
CA ALA A 228 15.84 -9.26 11.81
C ALA A 228 16.17 -8.05 12.68
N GLN A 229 17.16 -8.15 13.58
CA GLN A 229 17.61 -7.02 14.41
C GLN A 229 18.13 -5.84 13.58
N LEU A 230 18.86 -6.11 12.48
CA LEU A 230 19.34 -5.04 11.59
C LEU A 230 18.21 -4.32 10.86
N TYR A 231 17.17 -5.05 10.44
CA TYR A 231 16.04 -4.47 9.67
C TYR A 231 14.86 -4.01 10.54
N GLN A 232 14.85 -4.29 11.84
CA GLN A 232 13.75 -3.91 12.73
C GLN A 232 13.44 -2.41 12.70
N PRO A 233 14.42 -1.49 12.78
CA PRO A 233 14.13 -0.06 12.77
C PRO A 233 13.43 0.41 11.49
N THR A 234 13.85 -0.11 10.32
CA THR A 234 13.23 0.25 9.04
C THR A 234 11.86 -0.39 8.89
N LEU A 235 11.65 -1.62 9.37
CA LEU A 235 10.33 -2.26 9.40
C LEU A 235 9.32 -1.46 10.24
N GLU A 236 9.68 -1.05 11.45
CA GLU A 236 8.83 -0.25 12.34
C GLU A 236 8.45 1.09 11.68
N ARG A 237 9.41 1.75 11.01
CA ARG A 237 9.14 2.97 10.23
C ARG A 237 8.21 2.71 9.05
N GLN A 238 8.39 1.62 8.29
CA GLN A 238 7.46 1.27 7.21
C GLN A 238 6.03 1.10 7.75
N ILE A 239 5.84 0.38 8.86
CA ILE A 239 4.52 0.20 9.49
C ILE A 239 3.93 1.54 9.91
N LYS A 240 4.72 2.41 10.54
CA LYS A 240 4.27 3.75 10.97
C LYS A 240 3.86 4.64 9.79
N ILE A 241 4.58 4.57 8.67
CA ILE A 241 4.25 5.32 7.45
C ILE A 241 2.96 4.77 6.85
N LEU A 242 2.85 3.44 6.70
CA LEU A 242 1.69 2.78 6.09
C LEU A 242 0.40 2.95 6.90
N ARG A 243 0.50 3.17 8.23
CA ARG A 243 -0.62 3.34 9.17
C ARG A 243 -1.72 2.27 9.05
N PRO A 244 -1.36 0.98 9.17
CA PRO A 244 -2.35 -0.08 9.08
C PRO A 244 -3.31 -0.10 10.27
N LYS A 245 -4.54 -0.58 10.03
CA LYS A 245 -5.49 -0.95 11.10
C LYS A 245 -5.17 -2.32 11.68
N LEU A 246 -4.60 -3.21 10.87
CA LEU A 246 -4.24 -4.57 11.25
C LEU A 246 -2.91 -4.96 10.59
N VAL A 247 -1.98 -5.43 11.41
CA VAL A 247 -0.73 -6.07 10.95
C VAL A 247 -0.83 -7.58 11.15
N LEU A 248 -0.67 -8.34 10.08
CA LEU A 248 -0.66 -9.81 10.11
C LEU A 248 0.77 -10.32 9.91
N THR A 249 1.36 -10.90 10.95
CA THR A 249 2.71 -11.47 10.86
C THR A 249 2.66 -12.94 10.44
N MET A 250 3.56 -13.34 9.56
CA MET A 250 3.69 -14.71 9.09
C MET A 250 5.01 -15.34 9.53
N GLY A 251 4.95 -16.11 10.61
CA GLY A 251 6.11 -16.84 11.14
C GLY A 251 6.70 -16.17 12.39
N ALA A 252 7.59 -16.90 13.07
CA ALA A 252 8.09 -16.49 14.38
C ALA A 252 8.95 -15.22 14.33
N ILE A 253 9.73 -15.01 13.27
CA ILE A 253 10.62 -13.84 13.14
C ILE A 253 9.84 -12.52 13.11
N PRO A 254 8.93 -12.27 12.14
CA PRO A 254 8.17 -11.02 12.11
C PRO A 254 7.30 -10.84 13.35
N THR A 255 6.72 -11.90 13.92
CA THR A 255 5.97 -11.80 15.17
C THR A 255 6.86 -11.34 16.33
N GLN A 256 8.05 -11.91 16.49
CA GLN A 256 8.96 -11.57 17.58
C GLN A 256 9.53 -10.16 17.48
N MET A 257 9.67 -9.62 16.28
CA MET A 257 10.11 -8.23 16.06
C MET A 257 9.06 -7.21 16.48
N LEU A 258 7.78 -7.55 16.39
CA LEU A 258 6.70 -6.56 16.54
C LEU A 258 5.95 -6.65 17.86
N ILE A 259 5.96 -7.79 18.56
CA ILE A 259 5.28 -7.88 19.86
C ILE A 259 6.27 -7.65 21.01
N ASP A 260 5.88 -6.81 21.97
CA ASP A 260 6.66 -6.49 23.18
C ASP A 260 6.68 -7.63 24.21
N ARG A 261 6.41 -8.87 23.78
CA ARG A 261 6.35 -10.05 24.63
C ARG A 261 7.18 -11.19 24.05
N PRO A 262 8.17 -11.72 24.81
CA PRO A 262 8.91 -12.90 24.37
C PRO A 262 8.00 -14.13 24.35
N PHE A 263 8.23 -15.03 23.39
CA PHE A 263 7.58 -16.34 23.31
C PHE A 263 8.56 -17.43 22.86
N GLN A 264 8.26 -18.69 23.20
CA GLN A 264 9.11 -19.83 22.86
C GLN A 264 8.70 -20.47 21.53
N ARG A 265 7.40 -20.63 21.30
CA ARG A 265 6.84 -21.19 20.05
C ARG A 265 5.81 -20.24 19.49
N LEU A 266 5.72 -20.17 18.17
CA LEU A 266 4.71 -19.34 17.49
C LEU A 266 3.28 -19.68 17.96
N THR A 267 3.00 -20.94 18.26
CA THR A 267 1.70 -21.40 18.80
C THR A 267 1.32 -20.76 20.12
N ASP A 268 2.28 -20.24 20.88
CA ASP A 268 2.01 -19.59 22.17
C ASP A 268 1.36 -18.20 21.97
N VAL A 269 1.49 -17.62 20.77
CA VAL A 269 1.00 -16.28 20.42
C VAL A 269 0.09 -16.25 19.20
N ALA A 270 0.11 -17.28 18.36
CA ALA A 270 -0.76 -17.40 17.19
C ALA A 270 -2.24 -17.34 17.57
N GLY A 271 -3.02 -16.59 16.80
CA GLY A 271 -4.45 -16.39 17.03
C GLY A 271 -4.80 -15.39 18.14
N LYS A 272 -3.80 -14.72 18.72
CA LYS A 272 -3.99 -13.65 19.73
C LYS A 272 -3.76 -12.28 19.10
N SER A 273 -4.46 -11.28 19.61
CA SER A 273 -4.28 -9.88 19.24
C SER A 273 -3.33 -9.18 20.21
N PHE A 274 -2.48 -8.32 19.68
CA PHE A 274 -1.52 -7.51 20.44
C PHE A 274 -1.61 -6.06 19.93
N SER A 275 -1.67 -5.11 20.86
CA SER A 275 -1.46 -3.70 20.54
C SER A 275 0.04 -3.41 20.60
N VAL A 276 0.54 -2.78 19.55
CA VAL A 276 1.95 -2.42 19.41
C VAL A 276 2.01 -0.90 19.30
N HIS A 277 2.78 -0.25 20.18
CA HIS A 277 2.92 1.22 20.24
C HIS A 277 1.62 2.05 20.39
N GLY A 278 0.64 1.57 21.15
CA GLY A 278 -0.45 2.41 21.66
C GLY A 278 -1.53 2.82 20.64
N THR A 279 -1.61 2.15 19.50
CA THR A 279 -2.80 2.13 18.64
C THR A 279 -3.70 0.97 18.95
#